data_AF-A0AAI9D8R0-F1
#
_entry.id   AF-A0AAI9D8R0-F1
#
_cell.length_a   1.000
_cell.length_b   1.000
_cell.length_c   1.000
_cell.angle_alpha   90.00
_cell.angle_beta   90.00
_cell.angle_gamma   90.00
#
_symmetry.space_group_name_H-M   'P 1'
#
loop_
_entity.id
_entity.type
_entity.pdbx_description
1 polymer ?
#
loop_
_entity_poly.entity_id
_entity_poly.type
_entity_poly.pdbx_seq_one_letter_code
_entity_poly.pdbx_strand_id
1 'polypeptide(L)' 'MPTKHINDNTWRLVEKETVKAVIELKVPVKDTEVLDWLIRKGLETMTEDDYRKFSKGHSDISDKKNY' A
#
# COMPACT_ATOMS: atom_id res chain seq x y z
N MET A 1 16.15 5.77 2.99
CA MET A 1 14.75 6.23 3.03
C MET A 1 13.86 5.02 3.17
N PRO A 2 12.75 5.10 3.92
CA PRO A 2 11.78 4.01 4.08
C PRO A 2 11.29 3.44 2.72
N THR A 3 11.31 4.28 1.69
CA THR A 3 11.03 3.95 0.30
C THR A 3 11.94 2.87 -0.29
N LYS A 4 13.17 2.65 0.21
CA LYS A 4 14.06 1.56 -0.27
C LYS A 4 13.59 0.15 0.09
N HIS A 5 12.62 0.02 0.99
CA HIS A 5 12.11 -1.28 1.46
C HIS A 5 10.64 -1.51 1.08
N ILE A 6 10.03 -0.57 0.35
CA ILE A 6 8.69 -0.73 -0.22
C ILE A 6 8.86 -1.28 -1.62
N ASN A 7 8.12 -2.34 -1.97
CA ASN A 7 8.13 -2.89 -3.33
C ASN A 7 7.71 -1.80 -4.34
N ASP A 8 8.43 -1.70 -5.46
CA ASP A 8 8.15 -0.78 -6.57
C ASP A 8 6.67 -0.76 -7.01
N ASN A 9 5.99 -1.91 -7.00
CA ASN A 9 4.57 -1.99 -7.34
C ASN A 9 3.70 -1.25 -6.34
N THR A 10 3.98 -1.39 -5.04
CA THR A 10 3.29 -0.66 -3.98
C THR A 10 3.63 0.82 -4.04
N TRP A 11 4.88 1.16 -4.31
CA TRP A 11 5.30 2.57 -4.43
C TRP A 11 4.56 3.29 -5.58
N ARG A 12 4.42 2.65 -6.74
CA ARG A 12 3.64 3.21 -7.86
C ARG A 12 2.16 3.47 -7.52
N LEU A 13 1.58 2.69 -6.61
CA LEU A 13 0.22 2.94 -6.13
C LEU A 13 0.15 4.20 -5.26
N VAL A 14 1.15 4.42 -4.41
CA VAL A 14 1.27 5.65 -3.61
C VAL A 14 1.41 6.86 -4.53
N GLU A 15 2.31 6.80 -5.51
CA GLU A 15 2.50 7.89 -6.49
C GLU A 15 1.20 8.22 -7.25
N LYS A 16 0.44 7.20 -7.65
CA LYS A 16 -0.86 7.38 -8.31
C LYS A 16 -1.87 8.11 -7.42
N GLU A 17 -1.93 7.76 -6.14
CA GLU A 17 -2.79 8.47 -5.19
C GLU A 17 -2.29 9.89 -4.90
N THR A 18 -0.98 10.13 -4.88
CA THR A 18 -0.42 11.49 -4.77
C THR A 18 -0.88 12.36 -5.94
N VAL A 19 -0.81 11.87 -7.18
CA VAL A 19 -1.28 12.62 -8.35
C VAL A 19 -2.76 12.98 -8.20
N LYS A 20 -3.60 12.04 -7.74
CA LYS A 20 -5.02 12.33 -7.49
C LYS A 20 -5.21 13.37 -6.38
N ALA A 21 -4.47 13.28 -5.28
CA ALA A 21 -4.55 14.24 -4.19
C ALA A 21 -4.18 15.65 -4.64
N VAL A 22 -3.14 15.81 -5.46
CA VAL A 22 -2.76 17.09 -6.06
C VAL A 22 -3.88 17.63 -6.95
N ILE A 23 -4.47 16.78 -7.79
CA ILE A 23 -5.56 17.18 -8.69
C ILE A 23 -6.79 17.63 -7.90
N GLU A 24 -7.17 16.91 -6.85
CA GLU A 24 -8.36 17.19 -6.05
C GLU A 24 -8.18 18.44 -5.18
N LEU A 25 -7.06 18.51 -4.44
CA LEU A 25 -6.81 19.57 -3.48
C LEU A 25 -6.28 20.86 -4.11
N LYS A 26 -5.88 20.82 -5.39
CA LYS A 26 -5.29 21.95 -6.14
C LYS A 26 -4.04 22.54 -5.49
N VAL A 27 -3.33 21.76 -4.68
CA VAL A 27 -2.08 22.14 -4.02
C VAL A 27 -1.03 21.05 -4.20
N PRO A 28 0.28 21.39 -4.16
CA PRO A 28 1.33 20.39 -4.13
C PRO A 28 1.22 19.52 -2.87
N VAL A 29 1.35 18.21 -3.05
CA VAL A 29 1.32 17.20 -1.97
C VAL A 29 2.55 16.31 -2.10
N LYS A 30 3.21 15.97 -0.99
CA LYS A 30 4.37 15.07 -1.01
C LYS A 30 3.95 13.61 -0.94
N ASP A 31 4.66 12.73 -1.63
CA ASP A 31 4.42 11.28 -1.57
C ASP A 31 4.47 10.72 -0.16
N THR A 32 5.36 11.26 0.70
CA THR A 32 5.48 10.83 2.09
C THR A 32 4.26 11.19 2.94
N GLU A 33 3.58 12.29 2.63
CA GLU A 33 2.35 12.71 3.33
C GLU A 33 1.19 11.80 2.92
N VAL A 34 1.11 11.44 1.64
CA VAL A 34 0.13 10.48 1.12
C VAL A 34 0.39 9.08 1.69
N LEU A 35 1.66 8.66 1.77
CA LEU A 35 2.02 7.39 2.39
C LEU A 35 1.58 7.32 3.86
N ASP A 36 1.88 8.34 4.67
CA ASP A 36 1.44 8.39 6.07
C ASP A 36 -0.09 8.36 6.19
N TRP A 37 -0.78 9.14 5.34
CA TRP A 37 -2.23 9.17 5.28
C TRP A 37 -2.84 7.81 4.93
N LEU A 38 -2.30 7.11 3.92
CA LEU A 38 -2.75 5.78 3.52
C LEU A 38 -2.55 4.75 4.63
N ILE A 39 -1.41 4.80 5.35
CA ILE A 39 -1.14 3.91 6.48
C ILE A 39 -2.16 4.14 7.59
N ARG A 40 -2.40 5.41 7.99
CA ARG A 40 -3.37 5.76 9.02
C ARG A 40 -4.78 5.30 8.66
N LYS A 41 -5.21 5.60 7.44
CA LYS A 41 -6.51 5.15 6.92
C LYS A 41 -6.62 3.63 6.91
N GLY A 42 -5.54 2.93 6.53
CA GLY A 42 -5.47 1.47 6.61
C GLY A 42 -5.70 0.98 8.04
N LEU A 43 -4.95 1.51 9.01
CA LEU A 43 -5.07 1.15 10.43
C LEU A 43 -6.48 1.40 10.99
N GLU A 44 -7.14 2.47 10.57
CA GLU A 44 -8.52 2.81 10.98
C GLU A 44 -9.59 1.89 10.38
N THR A 45 -9.33 1.33 9.19
CA THR A 45 -10.32 0.55 8.43
C THR A 45 -10.08 -0.95 8.46
N MET A 46 -9.01 -1.42 9.13
CA MET A 46 -8.68 -2.84 9.21
C MET A 46 -9.79 -3.66 9.85
N THR A 47 -10.15 -4.75 9.21
CA THR A 47 -11.13 -5.72 9.71
C THR A 47 -10.47 -7.05 10.05
N GLU A 48 -11.15 -7.90 10.82
CA GLU A 48 -10.68 -9.26 11.09
C GLU A 48 -10.43 -10.10 9.82
N ASP A 49 -11.24 -9.88 8.78
CA ASP A 49 -11.07 -10.56 7.49
C ASP A 49 -9.75 -10.19 6.80
N ASP A 50 -9.28 -8.97 6.98
CA ASP A 50 -8.01 -8.51 6.40
C ASP A 50 -6.82 -9.24 7.04
N TYR A 51 -6.87 -9.46 8.35
CA TYR A 51 -5.88 -10.28 9.05
C TYR A 51 -5.95 -11.76 8.62
N ARG A 52 -7.14 -12.31 8.42
CA ARG A 52 -7.32 -13.69 7.91
C ARG A 52 -6.72 -13.85 6.51
N LYS A 53 -6.88 -12.84 5.64
CA LYS A 53 -6.28 -12.83 4.29
C LYS A 53 -4.76 -12.67 4.33
N PHE A 54 -4.25 -11.88 5.27
CA PHE A 54 -2.80 -11.70 5.45
C PHE A 54 -2.08 -13.03 5.72
N SER A 55 -2.70 -13.93 6.50
CA SER A 55 -2.17 -15.27 6.76
C SER A 55 -2.16 -16.18 5.52
N LYS A 56 -3.11 -16.03 4.60
CA LYS A 56 -3.24 -16.88 3.39
C LYS A 56 -2.26 -16.46 2.27
N GLY A 57 -1.83 -15.20 2.24
CA GLY A 57 -0.81 -14.73 1.30
C GLY A 57 0.58 -15.31 1.51
N HIS A 58 0.84 -15.96 2.66
CA HIS A 58 2.10 -16.64 2.95
C HIS A 58 2.07 -18.16 2.64
N SER A 59 0.90 -18.75 2.36
CA SER A 59 0.78 -20.18 1.98
C SER A 59 0.78 -20.40 0.46
N ASP A 60 0.39 -19.42 -0.36
CA ASP A 60 0.28 -19.61 -1.83
C ASP A 60 1.61 -19.57 -2.61
N ILE A 61 2.75 -19.35 -1.93
CA ILE A 61 4.08 -19.38 -2.56
C ILE A 61 4.71 -20.79 -2.50
N SER A 62 4.23 -21.71 -1.64
CA SER A 62 4.78 -23.08 -1.60
C SER A 62 4.29 -23.98 -2.74
N ASP A 63 3.15 -23.67 -3.36
CA ASP A 63 2.47 -24.61 -4.26
C ASP A 63 2.80 -24.41 -5.75
N LYS A 64 3.60 -23.40 -6.10
CA LYS A 64 4.01 -23.12 -7.50
C LYS A 64 5.40 -23.64 -7.88
N LYS A 65 5.97 -24.58 -7.11
CA LYS A 65 7.28 -25.20 -7.43
C LYS A 65 7.22 -26.63 -7.99
N ASN A 66 6.05 -27.16 -8.31
CA ASN A 66 5.92 -28.45 -9.00
C ASN A 66 5.00 -28.34 -10.21
N TYR A 67 5.54 -27.83 -11.32
CA TYR A 67 5.20 -28.29 -12.68
C TYR A 67 6.30 -27.90 -13.65
#